data_AF-A0A9D2A5A9-F1
#
_entry.id   AF-A0A9D2A5A9-F1
#
_cell.length_a   1.000
_cell.length_b   1.000
_cell.length_c   1.000
_cell.angle_alpha   90.00
_cell.angle_beta   90.00
_cell.angle_gamma   90.00
#
_symmetry.space_group_name_H-M   'P 1'
#
loop_
_entity.id
_entity.type
_entity.pdbx_description
1 polymer ?
#
loop_
_entity_poly.entity_id
_entity_poly.type
_entity_poly.pdbx_seq_one_letter_code
_entity_poly.pdbx_strand_id
1 'polypeptide(L)' 'MPTPKKESYTEAMARLEKIVAQIDANELDIDQLAAKIKEANKIIAFCTGKLTKAEAEVEKLLSEKSETEE' A
#
# COMPACT_ATOMS: atom_id res chain seq x y z
N MET A 1 18.57 -15.55 4.89
CA MET A 1 18.10 -15.98 3.55
C MET A 1 16.94 -15.07 3.14
N PRO A 2 16.97 -14.42 1.96
CA PRO A 2 15.95 -13.47 1.54
C PRO A 2 14.72 -14.23 1.02
N THR A 3 13.62 -14.16 1.74
CA THR A 3 12.33 -14.76 1.38
C THR A 3 11.75 -14.07 0.13
N PRO A 4 11.09 -14.82 -0.78
CA PRO A 4 10.53 -14.29 -2.01
C PRO A 4 9.54 -13.18 -1.68
N LYS A 5 9.91 -11.95 -2.07
CA LYS A 5 9.23 -10.71 -1.68
C LYS A 5 7.85 -10.64 -2.34
N LYS A 6 6.84 -11.18 -1.66
CA LYS A 6 5.51 -10.55 -1.73
C LYS A 6 5.74 -9.10 -1.31
N GLU A 7 5.58 -8.13 -2.21
CA GLU A 7 5.76 -6.71 -1.87
C GLU A 7 5.05 -6.42 -0.54
N SER A 8 5.84 -6.27 0.52
CA SER A 8 5.31 -5.99 1.85
C SER A 8 4.80 -4.56 1.87
N TYR A 9 3.79 -4.27 2.68
CA TYR A 9 3.27 -2.91 2.84
C TYR A 9 4.40 -1.90 3.09
N THR A 10 5.39 -2.29 3.89
CA THR A 10 6.62 -1.53 4.17
C THR A 10 7.46 -1.23 2.92
N GLU A 11 7.58 -2.19 2.00
CA GLU A 11 8.38 -2.03 0.78
C GLU A 11 7.65 -1.15 -0.25
N ALA A 12 6.31 -1.30 -0.31
CA ALA A 12 5.43 -0.43 -1.08
C ALA A 12 5.52 1.02 -0.58
N MET A 13 5.48 1.23 0.74
CA MET A 13 5.66 2.57 1.33
C MET A 13 7.05 3.15 1.09
N ALA A 14 8.12 2.37 1.23
CA ALA A 14 9.48 2.85 0.92
C ALA A 14 9.62 3.28 -0.55
N ARG A 15 8.92 2.61 -1.48
CA ARG A 15 8.84 3.05 -2.88
C ARG A 15 8.05 4.36 -3.02
N LEU A 16 6.92 4.49 -2.31
CA LEU A 16 6.11 5.71 -2.32
C LEU A 16 6.92 6.92 -1.84
N GLU A 17 7.63 6.79 -0.73
CA GLU A 17 8.50 7.84 -0.18
C GLU A 17 9.60 8.24 -1.17
N LYS A 18 10.22 7.25 -1.84
CA LYS A 18 11.17 7.53 -2.92
C LYS A 18 10.55 8.33 -4.05
N ILE A 19 9.35 7.95 -4.48
CA ILE A 19 8.63 8.65 -5.56
C ILE A 19 8.36 10.10 -5.14
N VAL A 20 7.86 10.32 -3.92
CA VAL A 20 7.59 11.66 -3.39
C VAL A 20 8.88 12.48 -3.30
N ALA A 21 9.98 11.90 -2.79
CA ALA A 21 11.27 12.58 -2.73
C ALA A 21 11.80 12.98 -4.12
N GLN A 22 11.59 12.14 -5.14
CA GLN A 22 11.96 12.48 -6.51
C GLN A 22 11.09 13.60 -7.10
N ILE A 23 9.80 13.65 -6.75
CA ILE A 23 8.89 14.74 -7.16
C ILE A 23 9.29 16.04 -6.47
N ASP A 24 9.60 15.99 -5.17
CA ASP A 24 9.98 17.13 -4.35
C ASP A 24 11.32 17.75 -4.78
N ALA A 25 12.23 16.92 -5.30
CA ALA A 25 13.49 17.38 -5.89
C ALA A 25 13.28 18.33 -7.08
N ASN A 26 12.08 18.39 -7.68
CA ASN A 26 11.70 19.34 -8.74
C ASN A 26 12.64 19.34 -9.97
N GLU A 27 13.49 18.32 -10.13
CA GLU A 27 14.37 18.12 -11.28
C GLU A 27 13.72 17.23 -12.37
N LEU A 28 12.47 16.84 -12.18
CA LEU A 28 11.74 15.96 -13.08
C LEU A 28 10.93 16.74 -14.12
N ASP A 29 11.00 16.28 -15.36
CA ASP A 29 10.14 16.78 -16.45
C ASP A 29 8.66 16.40 -16.22
N ILE A 30 7.72 17.15 -16.79
CA ILE A 30 6.26 16.91 -16.67
C ILE A 30 5.89 15.46 -17.01
N ASP A 31 6.49 14.89 -18.06
CA ASP A 31 6.25 13.50 -18.45
C ASP A 31 6.70 12.51 -17.38
N GLN A 32 7.82 12.80 -16.70
CA GLN A 32 8.33 11.97 -15.62
C GLN A 32 7.49 12.10 -14.36
N LEU A 33 7.00 13.31 -14.05
CA LEU A 33 6.07 13.54 -12.94
C LEU A 33 4.80 12.69 -13.11
N ALA A 34 4.22 12.70 -14.31
CA ALA A 34 3.03 11.92 -14.63
C ALA A 34 3.27 10.40 -14.48
N ALA A 35 4.43 9.91 -14.91
CA ALA A 35 4.82 8.51 -14.73
C ALA A 35 4.95 8.14 -13.24
N LYS A 36 5.61 8.99 -12.46
CA LYS A 36 5.83 8.82 -11.02
C LYS A 36 4.52 8.82 -10.23
N ILE A 37 3.61 9.74 -10.54
CA ILE A 37 2.29 9.81 -9.90
C ILE A 37 1.44 8.57 -10.23
N LYS A 38 1.51 8.02 -11.45
CA LYS A 38 0.84 6.76 -11.80
C LYS A 38 1.40 5.58 -10.98
N GLU A 39 2.71 5.56 -10.78
CA GLU A 39 3.39 4.55 -9.97
C GLU A 39 2.98 4.64 -8.49
N ALA A 40 2.95 5.85 -7.93
CA ALA A 40 2.46 6.13 -6.59
C ALA A 40 1.00 5.68 -6.40
N ASN A 41 0.12 5.97 -7.38
CA ASN A 41 -1.27 5.53 -7.33
C ASN A 41 -1.43 4.00 -7.28
N LYS A 42 -0.61 3.26 -8.04
CA LYS A 42 -0.63 1.78 -7.97
C LYS A 42 -0.24 1.28 -6.59
N ILE A 43 0.78 1.89 -5.99
CA ILE A 43 1.25 1.54 -4.65
C ILE A 43 0.16 1.82 -3.60
N ILE A 44 -0.49 2.99 -3.69
CA ILE A 44 -1.60 3.35 -2.81
C ILE A 44 -2.74 2.33 -2.96
N ALA A 45 -3.16 2.01 -4.19
CA ALA A 45 -4.21 1.03 -4.43
C ALA A 45 -3.87 -0.35 -3.86
N PHE A 46 -2.61 -0.78 -3.97
CA PHE A 46 -2.13 -2.02 -3.37
C PHE A 46 -2.20 -1.99 -1.83
N CYS A 47 -1.76 -0.89 -1.23
CA CYS A 47 -1.78 -0.70 0.22
C CYS A 47 -3.21 -0.68 0.77
N THR A 48 -4.11 0.08 0.13
CA THR A 48 -5.53 0.12 0.48
C THR A 48 -6.16 -1.26 0.35
N GLY A 49 -5.90 -1.99 -0.74
CA GLY A 49 -6.44 -3.35 -0.91
C GLY A 49 -5.97 -4.33 0.16
N LYS A 50 -4.74 -4.19 0.67
CA LYS A 50 -4.26 -4.98 1.81
C LYS A 50 -4.95 -4.59 3.12
N LEU A 51 -5.11 -3.29 3.37
CA LEU A 51 -5.81 -2.76 4.54
C LEU A 51 -7.26 -3.24 4.57
N THR A 52 -8.01 -3.07 3.48
CA THR A 52 -9.40 -3.52 3.38
C THR A 52 -9.56 -5.03 3.58
N LYS A 53 -8.61 -5.84 3.07
CA LYS A 53 -8.63 -7.28 3.33
C LYS A 53 -8.40 -7.60 4.81
N ALA A 54 -7.44 -6.94 5.43
CA ALA A 54 -7.17 -7.11 6.85
C ALA A 54 -8.37 -6.65 7.71
N GLU A 55 -8.98 -5.51 7.39
CA GLU A 55 -10.19 -5.01 8.05
C GLU A 55 -11.35 -5.99 7.90
N ALA A 56 -11.60 -6.53 6.70
CA ALA A 56 -12.65 -7.52 6.47
C ALA A 56 -12.41 -8.82 7.26
N GLU A 57 -11.17 -9.27 7.38
CA GLU A 57 -10.81 -10.45 8.16
C GLU A 57 -11.03 -10.21 9.66
N VAL A 58 -10.67 -9.02 10.16
CA VAL A 58 -10.90 -8.59 11.54
C VAL A 58 -12.40 -8.45 11.85
N GLU A 59 -13.17 -7.84 10.95
CA GLU A 59 -14.63 -7.70 11.09
C GLU A 59 -15.30 -9.08 11.14
N LYS A 60 -14.89 -10.01 10.27
CA LYS A 60 -15.40 -11.38 10.27
C LYS A 60 -15.12 -12.10 11.60
N LEU A 61 -13.90 -11.98 12.13
CA LEU A 61 -13.52 -12.54 13.44
C LEU A 61 -14.31 -11.91 14.60
N LEU A 62 -14.57 -10.61 14.55
CA LEU A 62 -15.40 -9.90 15.54
C LEU A 62 -16.86 -10.34 15.48
N SER A 63 -17.39 -10.57 14.29
CA SER A 63 -18.76 -11.05 14.08
C SER A 63 -18.94 -12.47 14.60
N GLU A 64 -18.00 -13.38 14.29
CA GLU A 64 -18.02 -14.77 14.80
C GLU A 64 -17.92 -14.83 16.34
N LYS A 65 -17.16 -13.91 16.94
CA LYS A 65 -17.02 -13.82 18.39
C LYS A 65 -18.27 -13.29 19.09
N SER A 66 -19.06 -12.47 18.40
CA SER A 66 -20.33 -11.94 18.92
C SER A 66 -21.46 -12.98 18.91
N GLU A 67 -21.38 -13.99 18.04
CA GLU A 67 -22.36 -15.09 17.96
C GLU A 67 -22.06 -16.25 18.95
N THR A 68 -20.94 -16.21 19.68
CA THR A 68 -20.54 -17.29 20.60
C THR A 68 -20.84 -16.97 22.09
N GLU A 69 -21.44 -15.81 22.39
CA GLU A 69 -21.83 -15.41 23.77
C GLU A 69 -23.34 -15.53 24.07
N GLU A 70 -24.12 -16.24 23.25
CA GLU A 70 -25.53 -16.60 23.57
C GLU A 70 -25.72 -18.11 23.79
#